data_AF-A0A7Z8E1J8-F1
#
_entry.id   AF-A0A7Z8E1J8-F1
#
_cell.length_a   1.000
_cell.length_b   1.000
_cell.length_c   1.000
_cell.angle_alpha   90.00
_cell.angle_beta   90.00
_cell.angle_gamma   90.00
#
_symmetry.space_group_name_H-M   'P 1'
#
loop_
_entity.id
_entity.type
_entity.pdbx_description
1 polymer ?
#
loop_
_entity_poly.entity_id
_entity_poly.type
_entity_poly.pdbx_seq_one_letter_code
_entity_poly.pdbx_strand_id
1 'polypeptide(L)'
;THLVGIKNKDNEVIAACMLTAVPVMKIFKYFYSNRGPVIDYENKELVHFFFNELSKYLKQQRCLYVRIDPYLPYQYRNHDGDITGNAGNDWFFDKMKQLGYQHEGFTTGFDPILQIRFHSVLNLKDKTAKDVLNGMDSLRKRNPKKV
;
A
#
# COMPACT_ATOMS: atom_id res chain seq x y z
N THR A 1 17.83 -0.12 -8.93
CA THR A 1 16.70 -0.79 -8.25
C THR A 1 17.24 -1.74 -7.21
N HIS A 2 16.61 -1.82 -6.05
CA HIS A 2 16.97 -2.73 -4.97
C HIS A 2 15.80 -3.69 -4.75
N LEU A 3 16.09 -4.99 -4.63
CA LEU A 3 15.11 -5.98 -4.21
C LEU A 3 15.52 -6.43 -2.81
N VAL A 4 14.70 -6.10 -1.83
CA VAL A 4 14.95 -6.43 -0.42
C VAL A 4 13.81 -7.28 0.12
N GLY A 5 14.09 -8.04 1.17
CA GLY A 5 13.10 -8.91 1.77
C GLY A 5 13.61 -9.56 3.04
N ILE A 6 12.73 -10.30 3.69
CA ILE A 6 13.06 -11.11 4.87
C ILE A 6 12.92 -12.58 4.49
N LYS A 7 13.90 -13.39 4.91
CA LYS A 7 13.79 -14.84 4.88
C LYS A 7 13.66 -15.40 6.29
N ASN A 8 12.87 -16.46 6.44
CA ASN A 8 12.85 -17.23 7.67
C ASN A 8 14.08 -18.17 7.74
N LYS A 9 14.15 -19.00 8.80
CA LYS A 9 15.26 -19.95 9.02
C LYS A 9 15.35 -21.03 7.93
N ASP A 10 14.24 -21.32 7.27
CA ASP A 10 14.13 -22.31 6.20
C ASP A 10 14.41 -21.71 4.81
N ASN A 11 14.93 -20.48 4.76
CA ASN A 11 15.24 -19.70 3.54
C ASN A 11 14.02 -19.29 2.69
N GLU A 12 12.82 -19.36 3.24
CA GLU A 12 11.59 -18.94 2.57
C GLU A 12 11.40 -17.42 2.69
N VAL A 13 10.98 -16.76 1.62
CA VAL A 13 10.73 -15.31 1.62
C VAL A 13 9.39 -15.02 2.29
N ILE A 14 9.42 -14.29 3.41
CA ILE A 14 8.22 -13.94 4.20
C ILE A 14 7.85 -12.45 4.11
N ALA A 15 8.71 -11.64 3.49
CA ALA A 15 8.42 -10.25 3.12
C ALA A 15 9.29 -9.84 1.94
N ALA A 16 8.79 -8.97 1.06
CA ALA A 16 9.54 -8.47 -0.08
C ALA A 16 9.18 -7.01 -0.40
N CYS A 17 10.14 -6.27 -0.93
CA CYS A 17 9.93 -4.90 -1.39
C CYS A 17 10.89 -4.56 -2.54
N MET A 18 10.35 -3.97 -3.59
CA MET A 18 11.14 -3.30 -4.61
C MET A 18 11.34 -1.85 -4.20
N LEU A 19 12.59 -1.39 -4.14
CA LEU A 19 12.92 0.00 -3.89
C LEU A 19 13.58 0.62 -5.12
N THR A 20 13.14 1.81 -5.46
CA THR A 20 13.84 2.69 -6.41
C THR A 20 14.60 3.78 -5.66
N ALA A 21 15.72 4.21 -6.23
CA ALA A 21 16.58 5.20 -5.63
C ALA A 21 16.96 6.26 -6.67
N VAL A 22 16.84 7.52 -6.31
CA VAL A 22 17.19 8.67 -7.15
C VAL A 22 18.25 9.50 -6.43
N PRO A 23 19.38 9.84 -7.07
CA PRO A 23 20.38 10.73 -6.47
C PRO A 23 19.79 12.10 -6.15
N VAL A 24 20.05 12.60 -4.94
CA VAL A 24 19.63 13.94 -4.48
C VAL A 24 20.76 14.54 -3.65
N MET A 25 20.86 15.87 -3.62
CA MET A 25 21.86 16.56 -2.80
C MET A 25 23.29 16.02 -3.01
N LYS A 26 23.65 15.76 -4.28
CA LYS A 26 24.92 15.19 -4.76
C LYS A 26 25.17 13.74 -4.32
N ILE A 27 25.42 13.51 -3.04
CA ILE A 27 25.90 12.21 -2.53
C ILE A 27 24.81 11.36 -1.88
N PHE A 28 23.63 11.93 -1.64
CA PHE A 28 22.52 11.25 -1.00
C PHE A 28 21.52 10.70 -2.01
N LYS A 29 20.56 9.93 -1.52
CA LYS A 29 19.52 9.31 -2.35
C LYS A 29 18.14 9.47 -1.71
N TYR A 30 17.16 9.75 -2.55
CA TYR A 30 15.75 9.58 -2.24
C TYR A 30 15.36 8.14 -2.57
N PHE A 31 14.72 7.44 -1.64
CA PHE A 31 14.21 6.09 -1.87
C PHE A 31 12.68 6.06 -1.91
N TYR A 32 12.11 5.18 -2.74
CA TYR A 32 10.67 4.99 -2.84
C TYR A 32 10.33 3.49 -2.82
N SER A 33 9.30 3.10 -2.06
CA SER A 33 8.91 1.68 -1.90
C SER A 33 7.97 1.14 -2.97
N ASN A 34 7.54 1.96 -3.92
CA ASN A 34 6.76 1.53 -5.08
C ASN A 34 5.52 0.68 -4.68
N ARG A 35 4.63 1.21 -3.82
CA ARG A 35 3.47 0.51 -3.24
C ARG A 35 3.77 -0.69 -2.34
N GLY A 36 5.04 -1.03 -2.12
CA GLY A 36 5.48 -2.04 -1.18
C GLY A 36 5.63 -1.51 0.25
N PRO A 37 5.99 -2.39 1.20
CA PRO A 37 6.32 -3.80 1.01
C PRO A 37 5.10 -4.73 0.83
N VAL A 38 5.34 -5.89 0.23
CA VAL A 38 4.45 -7.05 0.25
C VAL A 38 4.85 -7.92 1.45
N ILE A 39 3.96 -7.99 2.43
CA ILE A 39 4.20 -8.59 3.74
C ILE A 39 2.85 -8.97 4.35
N ASP A 40 2.83 -9.94 5.27
CA ASP A 40 1.68 -10.17 6.13
C ASP A 40 1.56 -9.03 7.17
N TYR A 41 0.60 -8.13 6.94
CA TYR A 41 0.38 -6.99 7.83
C TYR A 41 -0.31 -7.35 9.14
N GLU A 42 -0.95 -8.52 9.25
CA GLU A 42 -1.50 -8.98 10.54
C GLU A 42 -0.38 -9.34 11.52
N ASN A 43 0.77 -9.77 11.00
CA ASN A 43 1.97 -10.01 11.80
C ASN A 43 2.69 -8.70 12.14
N LYS A 44 2.23 -8.03 13.19
CA LYS A 44 2.75 -6.73 13.66
C LYS A 44 4.23 -6.77 14.04
N GLU A 45 4.73 -7.91 14.53
CA GLU A 45 6.15 -8.10 14.86
C GLU A 45 7.00 -8.13 13.59
N LEU A 46 6.56 -8.86 12.57
CA LEU A 46 7.21 -8.91 11.26
C LEU A 46 7.21 -7.53 10.59
N VAL A 47 6.10 -6.79 10.65
CA VAL A 47 6.01 -5.41 10.14
C VAL A 47 7.01 -4.52 10.88
N HIS A 48 7.05 -4.56 12.21
CA HIS A 48 8.01 -3.79 12.99
C HIS A 48 9.44 -4.12 12.59
N PHE A 49 9.78 -5.40 12.51
CA PHE A 49 11.10 -5.87 12.12
C PHE A 49 11.48 -5.40 10.71
N PHE A 50 10.59 -5.55 9.73
CA PHE A 50 10.83 -5.13 8.35
C PHE A 50 11.17 -3.65 8.26
N PHE A 51 10.34 -2.77 8.80
CA PHE A 51 10.56 -1.32 8.69
C PHE A 51 11.74 -0.83 9.54
N ASN A 52 12.05 -1.51 10.65
CA ASN A 52 13.25 -1.24 11.44
C ASN A 52 14.54 -1.60 10.65
N GLU A 53 14.60 -2.81 10.09
CA GLU A 53 15.75 -3.25 9.29
C GLU A 53 15.87 -2.50 7.96
N LEU A 54 14.75 -2.15 7.33
CA LEU A 54 14.73 -1.29 6.15
C LEU A 54 15.42 0.05 6.44
N SER A 55 15.11 0.67 7.59
CA SER A 55 15.73 1.94 7.97
C SER A 55 17.25 1.80 8.14
N LYS A 56 17.74 0.69 8.69
CA LYS A 56 19.18 0.40 8.81
C LYS A 56 19.82 0.19 7.43
N TYR A 57 19.18 -0.59 6.58
CA TYR A 57 19.62 -0.82 5.20
C TYR A 57 19.76 0.50 4.43
N LEU A 58 18.74 1.36 4.49
CA LEU A 58 18.71 2.65 3.79
C LEU A 58 19.83 3.60 4.24
N LYS A 59 20.15 3.62 5.54
CA LYS A 59 21.28 4.43 6.07
C LYS A 59 22.62 4.01 5.45
N GLN A 60 22.85 2.70 5.27
CA GLN A 60 24.06 2.20 4.59
C GLN A 60 24.12 2.63 3.12
N GLN A 61 22.98 2.91 2.50
CA GLN A 61 22.87 3.33 1.10
C GLN A 61 22.93 4.86 0.89
N ARG A 62 23.28 5.64 1.92
CA ARG A 62 23.27 7.12 1.91
C ARG A 62 21.88 7.70 1.60
N CYS A 63 20.83 7.08 2.13
CA CYS A 63 19.47 7.59 2.03
C CYS A 63 19.36 8.94 2.77
N LEU A 64 18.82 9.96 2.10
CA LEU A 64 18.40 11.22 2.72
C LEU A 64 17.02 11.06 3.35
N TYR A 65 16.08 10.52 2.57
CA TYR A 65 14.73 10.20 3.02
C TYR A 65 14.13 9.09 2.14
N VAL A 66 13.17 8.38 2.71
CA VAL A 66 12.40 7.34 2.02
C VAL A 66 10.92 7.68 2.06
N ARG A 67 10.23 7.48 0.93
CA ARG A 67 8.77 7.51 0.87
C ARG A 67 8.23 6.10 0.77
N ILE A 68 7.26 5.79 1.63
CA ILE A 68 6.52 4.54 1.63
C ILE A 68 5.04 4.81 1.40
N ASP A 69 4.40 3.98 0.59
CA ASP A 69 2.97 4.07 0.26
C ASP A 69 2.33 2.67 0.16
N PRO A 70 2.42 1.86 1.24
CA PRO A 70 2.05 0.45 1.21
C PRO A 70 0.61 0.26 0.71
N TYR A 71 0.38 -0.81 -0.05
CA TYR A 71 -0.96 -1.20 -0.49
C TYR A 71 -1.77 -1.86 0.65
N LEU A 72 -2.04 -1.08 1.69
CA LEU A 72 -2.71 -1.47 2.93
C LEU A 72 -4.04 -0.69 3.08
N PRO A 73 -5.21 -1.35 3.11
CA PRO A 73 -6.49 -0.67 3.29
C PRO A 73 -6.60 0.03 4.65
N TYR A 74 -7.17 1.23 4.68
CA TYR A 74 -7.47 1.98 5.91
C TYR A 74 -8.97 1.94 6.23
N GLN A 75 -9.80 2.47 5.33
CA GLN A 75 -11.26 2.53 5.47
C GLN A 75 -11.94 2.08 4.18
N TYR A 76 -13.15 1.56 4.32
CA TYR A 76 -14.06 1.28 3.22
C TYR A 76 -15.12 2.38 3.14
N ARG A 77 -15.46 2.77 1.91
CA ARG A 77 -16.47 3.80 1.64
C ARG A 77 -17.42 3.35 0.54
N ASN A 78 -18.63 3.90 0.55
CA ASN A 78 -19.51 3.86 -0.62
C ASN A 78 -19.08 4.93 -1.65
N HIS A 79 -19.72 4.93 -2.83
CA HIS A 79 -19.43 5.90 -3.89
C HIS A 79 -19.90 7.33 -3.58
N ASP A 80 -20.75 7.51 -2.57
CA ASP A 80 -21.20 8.81 -2.06
C ASP A 80 -20.20 9.44 -1.07
N GLY A 81 -19.20 8.67 -0.63
CA GLY A 81 -18.13 9.12 0.25
C GLY A 81 -18.32 8.76 1.72
N ASP A 82 -19.43 8.11 2.09
CA ASP A 82 -19.69 7.67 3.47
C ASP A 82 -18.78 6.50 3.86
N ILE A 83 -18.31 6.49 5.10
CA ILE A 83 -17.53 5.38 5.66
C ILE A 83 -18.47 4.21 5.93
N THR A 84 -18.20 3.07 5.31
CA THR A 84 -18.96 1.83 5.48
C THR A 84 -18.24 0.80 6.36
N GLY A 85 -16.96 1.02 6.66
CA GLY A 85 -16.19 0.17 7.57
C GLY A 85 -14.74 0.62 7.76
N ASN A 86 -14.11 0.09 8.79
CA ASN A 86 -12.67 0.24 9.04
C ASN A 86 -11.97 -1.09 8.70
N ALA A 87 -10.80 -1.04 8.08
CA ALA A 87 -10.03 -2.21 7.69
C ALA A 87 -9.23 -2.85 8.84
N GLY A 88 -9.21 -2.25 10.03
CA GLY A 88 -8.51 -2.74 11.21
C GLY A 88 -7.03 -2.31 11.30
N ASN A 89 -6.57 -1.46 10.38
CA ASN A 89 -5.14 -1.12 10.23
C ASN A 89 -4.71 0.19 10.90
N ASP A 90 -5.54 0.80 11.74
CA ASP A 90 -5.24 2.07 12.42
C ASP A 90 -3.95 2.01 13.24
N TRP A 91 -3.63 0.84 13.81
CA TRP A 91 -2.39 0.58 14.56
C TRP A 91 -1.11 0.87 13.75
N PHE A 92 -1.20 0.81 12.42
CA PHE A 92 -0.07 0.99 11.51
C PHE A 92 0.48 2.42 11.60
N PHE A 93 -0.37 3.42 11.76
CA PHE A 93 0.05 4.83 11.88
C PHE A 93 0.93 5.04 13.11
N ASP A 94 0.53 4.50 14.25
CA ASP A 94 1.32 4.59 15.49
C ASP A 94 2.63 3.81 15.38
N LYS A 95 2.60 2.62 14.75
CA LYS A 95 3.82 1.84 14.51
C LYS A 95 4.81 2.60 13.63
N MET A 96 4.35 3.20 12.54
CA MET A 96 5.17 3.99 11.63
C MET A 96 5.75 5.22 12.35
N LYS A 97 4.93 5.94 13.13
CA LYS A 97 5.38 7.07 13.94
C LYS A 97 6.47 6.67 14.94
N GLN A 98 6.30 5.55 15.65
CA GLN A 98 7.29 5.00 16.59
C GLN A 98 8.64 4.70 15.90
N LEU A 99 8.60 4.24 14.64
CA LEU A 99 9.77 3.95 13.83
C LEU A 99 10.38 5.18 13.14
N GLY A 100 9.82 6.38 13.36
CA GLY A 100 10.29 7.64 12.80
C GLY A 100 9.73 7.99 11.42
N TYR A 101 8.77 7.23 10.90
CA TYR A 101 8.05 7.56 9.67
C TYR A 101 6.95 8.58 9.96
N GLN A 102 6.85 9.60 9.11
CA GLN A 102 5.88 10.68 9.25
C GLN A 102 4.77 10.52 8.21
N HIS A 103 3.51 10.48 8.66
CA HIS A 103 2.37 10.44 7.76
C HIS A 103 2.13 11.83 7.15
N GLU A 104 2.06 11.90 5.82
CA GLU A 104 1.88 13.16 5.08
C GLU A 104 0.43 13.71 5.14
N GLY A 105 -0.48 13.01 5.83
CA GLY A 105 -1.85 13.43 6.03
C GLY A 105 -2.85 12.73 5.11
N PHE A 106 -4.14 13.02 5.33
CA PHE A 106 -5.23 12.38 4.60
C PHE A 106 -5.57 13.10 3.28
N THR A 107 -4.63 13.11 2.33
CA THR A 107 -4.79 13.78 1.03
C THR A 107 -5.89 13.20 0.14
N THR A 108 -6.47 14.05 -0.70
CA THR A 108 -7.53 13.73 -1.68
C THR A 108 -7.20 14.36 -3.03
N GLY A 109 -7.83 13.88 -4.11
CA GLY A 109 -7.57 14.36 -5.47
C GLY A 109 -6.35 13.70 -6.12
N PHE A 110 -5.98 14.19 -7.30
CA PHE A 110 -4.84 13.70 -8.07
C PHE A 110 -3.62 14.56 -7.76
N ASP A 111 -2.61 13.94 -7.15
CA ASP A 111 -1.35 14.59 -6.83
C ASP A 111 -0.32 14.27 -7.94
N PRO A 112 0.55 15.22 -8.33
CA PRO A 112 1.58 14.99 -9.35
C PRO A 112 2.62 13.94 -8.94
N ILE A 113 2.75 13.63 -7.65
CA ILE A 113 3.80 12.80 -7.09
C ILE A 113 3.23 11.62 -6.29
N LEU A 114 2.20 11.86 -5.47
CA LEU A 114 1.61 10.85 -4.59
C LEU A 114 0.63 9.96 -5.35
N GLN A 115 0.59 8.68 -4.97
CA GLN A 115 -0.38 7.75 -5.53
C GLN A 115 -1.79 8.05 -5.03
N ILE A 116 -2.79 7.84 -5.89
CA ILE A 116 -4.19 7.98 -5.50
C ILE A 116 -4.53 7.02 -4.35
N ARG A 117 -5.26 7.51 -3.35
CA ARG A 117 -5.56 6.75 -2.11
C ARG A 117 -6.94 6.11 -2.09
N PHE A 118 -7.81 6.42 -3.06
CA PHE A 118 -9.17 5.89 -3.17
C PHE A 118 -9.29 5.05 -4.44
N HIS A 119 -9.64 3.78 -4.28
CA HIS A 119 -9.86 2.85 -5.40
C HIS A 119 -11.31 2.37 -5.40
N SER A 120 -11.96 2.38 -6.57
CA SER A 120 -13.26 1.72 -6.75
C SER A 120 -13.03 0.25 -7.08
N VAL A 121 -13.32 -0.65 -6.13
CA VAL A 121 -13.03 -2.08 -6.24
C VAL A 121 -14.33 -2.87 -6.26
N LEU A 122 -14.50 -3.72 -7.29
CA LEU A 122 -15.58 -4.68 -7.37
C LEU A 122 -15.09 -6.05 -6.89
N ASN A 123 -15.58 -6.51 -5.74
CA ASN A 123 -15.28 -7.86 -5.26
C ASN A 123 -16.02 -8.92 -6.08
N LEU A 124 -15.27 -9.80 -6.72
CA LEU A 124 -15.76 -10.90 -7.56
C LEU A 124 -15.67 -12.27 -6.90
N LYS A 125 -15.14 -12.35 -5.67
CA LYS A 125 -15.03 -13.62 -4.95
C LYS A 125 -16.41 -14.27 -4.85
N ASP A 126 -16.49 -15.54 -5.23
CA ASP A 126 -17.70 -16.36 -5.19
C ASP A 126 -18.89 -15.82 -6.02
N LYS A 127 -18.62 -15.01 -7.05
CA LYS A 127 -19.65 -14.46 -7.95
C LYS A 127 -19.52 -14.99 -9.36
N THR A 128 -20.65 -15.33 -9.97
CA THR A 128 -20.76 -15.60 -11.41
C THR A 128 -20.91 -14.29 -12.19
N ALA A 129 -20.72 -14.36 -13.52
CA ALA A 129 -21.00 -13.23 -14.41
C ALA A 129 -22.46 -12.74 -14.29
N LYS A 130 -23.40 -13.65 -14.05
CA LYS A 130 -24.82 -13.32 -13.84
C LYS A 130 -25.02 -12.51 -12.56
N ASP A 131 -24.31 -12.87 -11.48
CA ASP A 131 -24.39 -12.15 -10.20
C ASP A 131 -23.83 -10.73 -10.33
N VAL A 132 -22.71 -10.59 -11.04
CA VAL A 132 -22.12 -9.28 -11.34
C VAL A 132 -23.10 -8.40 -12.14
N LEU A 133 -23.68 -8.94 -13.21
CA LEU A 133 -24.65 -8.22 -14.04
C LEU A 133 -25.92 -7.87 -13.25
N ASN A 134 -26.33 -8.71 -12.32
CA ASN A 134 -27.47 -8.45 -11.45
C ASN A 134 -27.19 -7.37 -10.40
N GLY A 135 -25.94 -7.20 -9.98
CA GLY A 135 -25.51 -6.17 -9.03
C GLY A 135 -25.26 -4.79 -9.65
N MET A 136 -25.34 -4.65 -10.98
CA MET A 136 -25.25 -3.35 -11.66
C MET A 136 -26.55 -2.53 -11.49
N ASP A 137 -26.44 -1.20 -11.49
CA ASP A 137 -27.61 -0.34 -11.62
C ASP A 137 -28.33 -0.56 -12.98
N SER A 138 -29.57 -0.06 -13.09
CA SER A 138 -30.41 -0.29 -14.27
C SER A 138 -29.76 0.14 -15.58
N LEU A 139 -29.00 1.25 -15.58
CA LEU A 139 -28.36 1.77 -16.78
C LEU A 139 -27.17 0.88 -17.19
N ARG A 140 -26.32 0.52 -16.23
CA ARG A 140 -25.13 -0.32 -16.45
C ARG A 140 -25.50 -1.77 -16.70
N LYS A 141 -26.67 -2.24 -16.25
CA LYS A 141 -27.21 -3.56 -16.63
C LYS A 141 -27.73 -3.63 -18.07
N ARG A 142 -28.27 -2.52 -18.58
CA ARG A 142 -28.86 -2.42 -19.92
C ARG A 142 -27.80 -2.30 -21.02
N ASN A 143 -26.81 -1.42 -20.84
CA ASN A 143 -25.87 -1.08 -21.93
C ASN A 143 -25.03 -2.26 -22.45
N PRO A 144 -24.51 -3.17 -21.60
CA PRO A 144 -23.75 -4.33 -22.08
C PRO A 144 -24.57 -5.32 -22.91
N LYS A 145 -25.91 -5.30 -22.79
CA LYS A 145 -26.83 -6.17 -23.56
C LYS A 145 -27.26 -5.58 -24.90
N LYS A 146 -26.83 -4.36 -25.24
CA LYS A 146 -27.20 -3.67 -26.48
C LYS A 146 -26.33 -4.06 -27.69
N VAL A 147 -25.34 -4.94 -27.49
CA VAL A 147 -24.46 -5.46 -28.55
C VAL A 147 -25.02 -6.78 -29.07
#